data_AF-A0A9D5M6Y6-F1
#
_entry.id   AF-A0A9D5M6Y6-F1
#
_cell.length_a   1.000
_cell.length_b   1.000
_cell.length_c   1.000
_cell.angle_alpha   90.00
_cell.angle_beta   90.00
_cell.angle_gamma   90.00
#
_symmetry.space_group_name_H-M   'P 1'
#
loop_
_entity.id
_entity.type
_entity.pdbx_description
1 polymer ?
#
loop_
_entity_poly.entity_id
_entity_poly.type
_entity_poly.pdbx_seq_one_letter_code
_entity_poly.pdbx_strand_id
1 'polypeptide(L)'
;MSLFEALGEGLMVTVIGLIIVFAVLIILMLVMMLMKVVFYKPQNDSHHVPSQQVPAPAPVPAAPVEESNMDETELIAVLTAAVAASLNTSTYHLNIKSYRRIENTSPAWNKAGLKDVIDARF
;
A
#
# COMPACT_ATOMS: atom_id res chain seq x y z
N MET A 1 -41.84 -15.34 19.00
CA MET A 1 -40.82 -14.30 19.25
C MET A 1 -41.26 -13.08 18.49
N SER A 2 -41.57 -11.99 19.19
CA SER A 2 -42.02 -10.78 18.53
C SER A 2 -40.85 -10.16 17.75
N LEU A 3 -41.10 -9.59 16.57
CA LEU A 3 -40.06 -8.99 15.72
C LEU A 3 -39.23 -7.94 16.47
N PHE A 4 -39.87 -7.25 17.41
CA PHE A 4 -39.25 -6.22 18.24
C PHE A 4 -38.24 -6.80 19.25
N GLU A 5 -38.51 -7.99 19.75
CA GLU A 5 -37.66 -8.72 20.69
C GLU A 5 -36.45 -9.34 19.98
N ALA A 6 -36.64 -9.87 18.77
CA ALA A 6 -35.55 -10.32 17.91
C ALA A 6 -34.62 -9.16 17.48
N LEU A 7 -35.18 -7.98 17.20
CA LEU A 7 -34.39 -6.78 16.90
C LEU A 7 -33.61 -6.28 18.12
N GLY A 8 -34.22 -6.35 19.31
CA GLY A 8 -33.57 -6.02 20.58
C GLY A 8 -32.40 -6.95 20.90
N GLU A 9 -32.59 -8.26 20.76
CA GLU A 9 -31.52 -9.26 20.91
C GLU A 9 -30.38 -9.02 19.91
N GLY A 10 -30.70 -8.75 18.64
CA GLY A 10 -29.70 -8.43 17.62
C GLY A 10 -28.87 -7.20 17.96
N LEU A 11 -29.50 -6.13 18.46
CA LEU A 11 -28.80 -4.93 18.92
C LEU A 11 -27.87 -5.19 20.10
N MET A 12 -28.24 -6.04 21.05
CA MET A 12 -27.35 -6.41 22.16
C MET A 12 -26.11 -7.13 21.64
N VAL A 13 -26.28 -8.06 20.69
CA VAL A 13 -25.16 -8.81 20.10
C VAL A 13 -24.22 -7.88 19.33
N THR A 14 -24.72 -6.88 18.60
CA THR A 14 -23.86 -5.93 17.88
C THR A 14 -23.05 -5.04 18.83
N VAL A 15 -23.65 -4.59 19.94
CA VAL A 15 -22.93 -3.81 20.97
C VAL A 15 -21.83 -4.65 21.61
N ILE A 16 -22.11 -5.92 21.94
CA ILE A 16 -21.10 -6.84 22.47
C ILE A 16 -19.97 -7.05 21.46
N GLY A 17 -20.32 -7.28 20.18
CA GLY A 17 -19.35 -7.40 19.10
C GLY A 17 -18.47 -6.16 18.94
N LEU A 18 -19.06 -4.96 19.01
CA LEU A 18 -18.33 -3.69 18.96
C LEU A 18 -17.31 -3.58 20.10
N ILE A 19 -17.72 -3.93 21.32
CA ILE A 19 -16.83 -3.91 22.50
C ILE A 19 -15.67 -4.90 22.30
N ILE A 20 -15.94 -6.11 21.82
CA ILE A 20 -14.91 -7.12 21.58
C ILE A 20 -13.89 -6.64 20.54
N VAL A 21 -14.35 -6.03 19.45
CA VAL A 21 -13.45 -5.47 18.42
C VAL A 21 -12.55 -4.38 19.01
N PHE A 22 -13.12 -3.44 19.77
CA PHE A 22 -12.33 -2.42 20.46
C PHE A 22 -11.31 -3.02 21.44
N ALA A 23 -11.71 -4.05 22.21
CA ALA A 23 -10.81 -4.74 23.13
C ALA A 23 -9.64 -5.41 22.40
N VAL A 24 -9.89 -6.08 21.28
CA VAL A 24 -8.84 -6.69 20.45
C VAL A 24 -7.86 -5.62 19.94
N LEU A 25 -8.34 -4.48 19.45
CA LEU A 25 -7.48 -3.38 19.00
C LEU A 25 -6.60 -2.83 20.14
N ILE A 26 -7.15 -2.65 21.34
CA ILE A 26 -6.41 -2.22 22.52
C ILE A 26 -5.34 -3.26 22.91
N ILE A 27 -5.70 -4.55 22.90
CA ILE A 27 -4.76 -5.63 23.21
C ILE A 27 -3.61 -5.64 22.20
N LEU A 28 -3.89 -5.52 20.89
CA LEU A 28 -2.85 -5.43 19.87
C LEU A 28 -1.95 -4.22 20.08
N MET A 29 -2.51 -3.06 20.43
CA MET A 29 -1.73 -1.86 20.79
C MET A 29 -0.82 -2.12 22.00
N LEU A 30 -1.32 -2.75 23.05
CA LEU A 30 -0.54 -3.08 24.25
C LEU A 30 0.59 -4.06 23.94
N VAL A 31 0.33 -5.10 23.14
CA VAL A 31 1.35 -6.06 22.72
C VAL A 31 2.46 -5.36 21.94
N MET A 32 2.10 -4.49 20.98
CA MET A 32 3.07 -3.67 20.24
C MET A 32 3.87 -2.76 21.17
N MET A 33 3.23 -2.17 22.18
CA MET A 33 3.90 -1.32 23.17
C MET A 33 4.85 -2.11 24.07
N LEU A 34 4.47 -3.30 24.55
CA LEU A 34 5.33 -4.17 25.33
C LEU A 34 6.54 -4.62 24.52
N MET A 35 6.33 -5.06 23.26
CA MET A 35 7.43 -5.42 22.38
C MET A 35 8.34 -4.22 22.12
N LYS A 36 7.79 -3.02 21.91
CA LYS A 36 8.59 -1.79 21.83
C LYS A 36 9.40 -1.54 23.10
N VAL A 37 8.81 -1.63 24.29
CA VAL A 37 9.52 -1.38 25.56
C VAL A 37 10.61 -2.42 25.84
N VAL A 38 10.35 -3.69 25.53
CA VAL A 38 11.29 -4.79 25.80
C VAL A 38 12.41 -4.82 24.75
N PHE A 39 12.10 -4.64 23.47
CA PHE A 39 13.06 -4.76 22.38
C PHE A 39 13.72 -3.43 21.98
N TYR A 40 13.07 -2.29 22.22
CA TYR A 40 13.65 -0.96 22.01
C TYR A 40 13.87 -0.28 23.36
N LYS A 41 15.08 -0.44 23.90
CA LYS A 41 15.57 0.40 25.01
C LYS A 41 15.83 1.80 24.43
N PRO A 42 15.14 2.88 24.88
CA PRO A 42 15.45 4.21 24.41
C PRO A 42 16.79 4.69 25.00
N GLN A 43 17.73 5.12 24.14
CA GLN A 43 18.64 6.18 24.55
C GLN A 43 17.79 7.44 24.74
N ASN A 44 17.95 8.06 25.90
CA ASN A 44 17.35 9.35 26.24
C ASN A 44 17.61 10.34 25.11
N ASP A 45 16.54 10.95 24.59
CA ASP A 45 16.58 12.34 24.16
C ASP A 45 15.29 13.01 24.62
N SER A 46 15.39 13.57 25.83
CA SER A 46 14.46 14.59 26.29
C SER A 46 14.67 15.84 25.47
N HIS A 47 13.70 16.21 24.63
CA HIS A 47 13.48 17.60 24.22
C HIS A 47 11.95 17.84 24.08
N HIS A 48 11.32 18.20 25.19
CA HIS A 48 10.34 19.28 25.21
C HIS A 48 11.18 20.57 25.07
N VAL A 49 10.92 21.61 24.27
CA VAL A 49 9.73 22.38 23.84
C VAL A 49 10.31 23.50 22.91
N PRO A 50 9.57 24.54 22.44
CA PRO A 50 8.28 24.63 21.76
C PRO A 50 8.42 25.44 20.44
N SER A 51 7.74 25.09 19.33
CA SER A 51 7.67 26.03 18.19
C SER A 51 6.43 25.87 17.31
N GLN A 52 5.63 26.91 17.37
CA GLN A 52 5.03 27.65 16.25
C GLN A 52 5.47 27.25 14.83
N GLN A 53 4.46 27.16 13.94
CA GLN A 53 4.46 27.37 12.48
C GLN A 53 5.10 26.33 11.52
N VAL A 54 4.21 25.64 10.77
CA VAL A 54 4.13 25.56 9.28
C VAL A 54 5.17 24.68 8.52
N PRO A 55 4.76 24.02 7.40
CA PRO A 55 4.25 22.64 7.22
C PRO A 55 5.35 21.56 6.96
N ALA A 56 4.95 20.30 7.03
CA ALA A 56 5.78 19.09 6.98
C ALA A 56 6.57 18.82 5.68
N PRO A 57 7.85 18.40 5.81
CA PRO A 57 8.46 17.32 5.02
C PRO A 57 9.22 16.34 5.97
N ALA A 58 9.54 15.07 5.71
CA ALA A 58 9.23 14.03 4.75
C ALA A 58 9.77 12.71 5.40
N PRO A 59 9.22 11.52 5.12
CA PRO A 59 9.66 10.27 5.75
C PRO A 59 10.73 9.49 4.95
N VAL A 60 11.74 9.03 5.71
CA VAL A 60 12.58 7.80 5.64
C VAL A 60 12.88 7.13 4.28
N PRO A 61 14.17 6.94 3.91
CA PRO A 61 14.56 6.17 2.73
C PRO A 61 14.24 4.67 2.87
N ALA A 62 13.43 4.16 1.95
CA ALA A 62 13.25 2.73 1.72
C ALA A 62 14.56 2.10 1.22
N ALA A 63 14.73 0.79 1.43
CA ALA A 63 15.73 -0.03 0.74
C ALA A 63 15.80 0.38 -0.73
N PRO A 64 16.99 0.37 -1.38
CA PRO A 64 17.07 0.65 -2.81
C PRO A 64 16.10 -0.30 -3.52
N VAL A 65 14.94 0.24 -3.88
CA VAL A 65 14.36 -0.05 -5.16
C VAL A 65 15.59 0.12 -6.05
N GLU A 66 15.99 -0.93 -6.76
CA GLU A 66 16.65 -0.67 -8.01
C GLU A 66 15.64 0.23 -8.74
N GLU A 67 15.79 1.55 -8.58
CA GLU A 67 15.83 2.44 -9.71
C GLU A 67 16.79 1.74 -10.65
N SER A 68 16.25 0.77 -11.37
CA SER A 68 16.72 0.49 -12.68
C SER A 68 16.58 1.85 -13.34
N ASN A 69 17.69 2.57 -13.32
CA ASN A 69 18.24 3.14 -14.52
C ASN A 69 18.22 2.01 -15.56
N MET A 70 17.02 1.60 -16.00
CA MET A 70 16.85 0.82 -17.20
C MET A 70 17.43 1.76 -18.22
N ASP A 71 18.57 1.37 -18.77
CA ASP A 71 19.21 2.12 -19.81
C ASP A 71 18.15 2.45 -20.86
N GLU A 72 18.18 3.67 -21.40
CA GLU A 72 17.14 4.14 -22.31
C GLU A 72 16.92 3.16 -23.47
N THR A 73 17.97 2.42 -23.86
CA THR A 73 17.95 1.33 -24.83
C THR A 73 17.08 0.13 -24.42
N GLU A 74 17.13 -0.29 -23.16
CA GLU A 74 16.31 -1.38 -22.65
C GLU A 74 14.84 -0.98 -22.58
N LEU A 75 14.55 0.24 -22.12
CA LEU A 75 13.20 0.80 -22.11
C LEU A 75 12.59 0.86 -23.51
N ILE A 76 13.36 1.34 -24.50
CA ILE A 76 12.94 1.41 -25.91
C ILE A 76 12.70 0.00 -26.47
N ALA A 77 13.56 -0.97 -26.16
CA ALA A 77 13.41 -2.35 -26.61
C ALA A 77 12.13 -2.99 -26.07
N VAL A 78 11.88 -2.89 -24.76
CA VAL A 78 10.67 -3.43 -24.12
C VAL A 78 9.40 -2.73 -24.65
N LEU A 79 9.44 -1.40 -24.81
CA LEU A 79 8.31 -0.65 -25.37
C LEU A 79 8.02 -1.05 -26.82
N THR A 80 9.06 -1.21 -27.64
CA THR A 80 8.93 -1.67 -29.03
C THR A 80 8.34 -3.08 -29.09
N ALA A 81 8.83 -3.99 -28.25
CA ALA A 81 8.32 -5.35 -28.16
C ALA A 81 6.84 -5.39 -27.72
N ALA A 82 6.45 -4.57 -26.73
CA ALA A 82 5.08 -4.47 -26.26
C ALA A 82 4.12 -3.95 -27.35
N VAL A 83 4.55 -2.94 -28.12
CA VAL A 83 3.77 -2.39 -29.25
C VAL A 83 3.70 -3.38 -30.41
N ALA A 84 4.81 -4.05 -30.73
CA ALA A 84 4.84 -5.11 -31.72
C ALA A 84 3.86 -6.24 -31.38
N ALA A 85 3.85 -6.69 -30.12
CA ALA A 85 2.93 -7.71 -29.63
C ALA A 85 1.47 -7.25 -29.64
N SER A 86 1.17 -6.01 -29.24
CA SER A 86 -0.21 -5.51 -29.19
C SER A 86 -0.82 -5.33 -30.58
N LEU A 87 -0.02 -4.91 -31.55
CA LEU A 87 -0.43 -4.73 -32.94
C LEU A 87 -0.23 -5.97 -33.81
N ASN A 88 0.24 -7.09 -33.24
CA ASN A 88 0.63 -8.30 -33.97
C ASN A 88 1.52 -8.01 -35.20
N THR A 89 2.45 -7.07 -35.03
CA THR A 89 3.35 -6.60 -36.09
C THR A 89 4.81 -6.85 -35.72
N SER A 90 5.71 -6.83 -36.70
CA SER A 90 7.15 -7.00 -36.46
C SER A 90 7.80 -5.72 -35.92
N THR A 91 8.94 -5.86 -35.24
CA THR A 91 9.68 -4.75 -34.61
C THR A 91 10.41 -3.85 -35.61
N TYR A 92 10.65 -4.28 -36.85
CA TYR A 92 11.52 -3.60 -37.82
C TYR A 92 11.02 -2.23 -38.29
N HIS A 93 9.70 -1.99 -38.26
CA HIS A 93 9.09 -0.74 -38.73
C HIS A 93 8.66 0.21 -37.61
N LEU A 94 9.05 -0.06 -36.35
CA LEU A 94 8.65 0.72 -35.19
C LEU A 94 9.82 1.57 -34.69
N ASN A 95 9.63 2.89 -34.62
CA ASN A 95 10.60 3.84 -34.07
C ASN A 95 9.93 4.74 -33.02
N ILE A 96 10.47 4.75 -31.80
CA ILE A 96 9.95 5.54 -30.68
C ILE A 96 10.66 6.91 -30.70
N LYS A 97 9.91 7.97 -31.05
CA LYS A 97 10.44 9.35 -31.06
C LYS A 97 10.40 10.04 -29.70
N SER A 98 9.39 9.74 -28.89
CA SER A 98 9.22 10.34 -27.56
C SER A 98 8.37 9.43 -26.71
N TYR A 99 8.72 9.28 -25.44
CA TYR A 99 7.90 8.62 -24.44
C TYR A 99 7.77 9.49 -23.20
N ARG A 100 6.63 9.37 -22.52
CA ARG A 100 6.37 10.02 -21.23
C ARG A 100 5.71 9.00 -20.33
N ARG A 101 6.29 8.78 -19.15
CA ARG A 101 5.64 7.98 -18.11
C ARG A 101 4.52 8.82 -17.48
N ILE A 102 3.32 8.27 -17.46
CA ILE A 102 2.20 8.81 -16.68
C ILE A 102 2.17 8.14 -15.31
N GLU A 103 1.84 8.91 -14.27
CA GLU A 103 1.64 8.36 -12.94
C GLU A 103 0.41 7.45 -12.93
N ASN A 104 0.58 6.23 -12.45
CA ASN A 104 -0.51 5.27 -12.35
C ASN A 104 -1.32 5.54 -11.07
N THR A 105 -2.37 6.35 -11.22
CA THR A 105 -3.38 6.64 -10.19
C THR A 105 -4.48 5.57 -10.09
N SER A 106 -4.24 4.33 -10.50
CA SER A 106 -5.27 3.29 -10.40
C SER A 106 -5.59 2.97 -8.93
N PRO A 107 -6.88 2.80 -8.57
CA PRO A 107 -7.30 2.43 -7.21
C PRO A 107 -6.65 1.12 -6.71
N ALA A 108 -6.49 0.99 -5.40
CA ALA A 108 -5.84 -0.17 -4.78
C ALA A 108 -6.47 -1.52 -5.17
N TRP A 109 -7.80 -1.57 -5.33
CA TRP A 109 -8.51 -2.79 -5.73
C TRP A 109 -8.16 -3.25 -7.16
N ASN A 110 -7.94 -2.33 -8.09
CA ASN A 110 -7.54 -2.64 -9.46
C ASN A 110 -6.11 -3.22 -9.49
N LYS A 111 -5.21 -2.67 -8.66
CA LYS A 111 -3.84 -3.18 -8.52
C LYS A 111 -3.78 -4.56 -7.86
N ALA A 112 -4.70 -4.86 -6.96
CA ALA A 112 -4.82 -6.17 -6.31
C ALA A 112 -5.35 -7.22 -7.30
N GLY A 113 -6.46 -6.94 -7.99
CA GLY A 113 -7.03 -7.88 -8.96
C GLY A 113 -6.07 -8.21 -10.11
N LEU A 114 -5.30 -7.24 -10.61
CA LEU A 114 -4.29 -7.51 -11.64
C LEU A 114 -3.17 -8.44 -11.14
N LYS A 115 -2.76 -8.32 -9.87
CA LYS A 115 -1.75 -9.22 -9.28
C LYS A 115 -2.29 -10.63 -9.14
N ASP A 116 -3.51 -10.79 -8.64
CA ASP A 116 -4.14 -12.11 -8.50
C ASP A 116 -4.24 -12.85 -9.84
N VAL A 117 -4.56 -12.14 -10.93
CA VAL A 117 -4.62 -12.71 -12.28
C VAL A 117 -3.24 -13.11 -12.81
N ILE A 118 -2.22 -12.31 -12.52
CA ILE A 118 -0.84 -12.62 -12.92
C ILE A 118 -0.33 -13.84 -12.16
N ASP A 119 -0.50 -13.85 -10.84
CA ASP A 119 -0.06 -14.95 -9.96
C ASP A 119 -0.80 -16.25 -10.27
N ALA A 120 -2.08 -16.21 -10.63
CA ALA A 120 -2.84 -17.40 -11.03
C ALA A 120 -2.43 -17.97 -12.40
N ARG A 121 -1.66 -17.21 -13.20
CA ARG A 121 -1.23 -17.62 -14.54
C ARG A 121 0.17 -18.24 -14.55
N PHE A 122 0.88 -18.18 -13.43
CA PHE A 122 2.20 -18.79 -13.21
C PHE A 122 2.14 -19.85 -12.11
#